data_AF-A0A850H109-F1
#
_entry.id   AF-A0A850H109-F1
#
_cell.length_a   1.000
_cell.length_b   1.000
_cell.length_c   1.000
_cell.angle_alpha   90.00
_cell.angle_beta   90.00
_cell.angle_gamma   90.00
#
_symmetry.space_group_name_H-M   'P 1'
#
loop_
_entity.id
_entity.type
_entity.pdbx_description
1 polymer ?
#
loop_
_entity_poly.entity_id
_entity_poly.type
_entity_poly.pdbx_seq_one_letter_code
_entity_poly.pdbx_strand_id
1 'polypeptide(L)'
;MRKAILIAALSGTLAGCASSGASSNIDGGAINGPARLCFNESAFMLPSNGLIVDARSGRYDATINGSIGLISFRMTESRDFVPPENYGPVVYERDDMVVRRVGEGRTSLAVLAKTRDNGIAREELLLRLDHNFGFDSISMEDFFSGLDVRGARTNPQTCTRRFTYG
;
A
#
# COMPACT_ATOMS: atom_id res chain seq x y z
N MET A 1 46.35 -13.67 -55.31
CA MET A 1 46.25 -14.62 -54.17
C MET A 1 45.92 -13.81 -52.91
N ARG A 2 44.68 -13.89 -52.44
CA ARG A 2 44.16 -13.14 -51.27
C ARG A 2 44.46 -13.95 -50.00
N LYS A 3 45.11 -13.35 -49.00
CA LYS A 3 45.17 -13.88 -47.62
C LYS A 3 43.99 -13.31 -46.84
N ALA A 4 43.21 -14.19 -46.22
CA ALA A 4 42.01 -13.88 -45.45
C ALA A 4 42.36 -13.18 -44.13
N ILE A 5 41.67 -12.07 -43.85
CA ILE A 5 41.65 -11.43 -42.54
C ILE A 5 40.45 -12.05 -41.80
N LEU A 6 40.70 -12.80 -40.73
CA LEU A 6 39.67 -13.21 -39.78
C LEU A 6 39.49 -12.07 -38.77
N ILE A 7 38.42 -11.29 -38.91
CA ILE A 7 37.96 -10.37 -37.86
C ILE A 7 36.87 -11.12 -37.10
N ALA A 8 37.18 -11.58 -35.88
CA ALA A 8 36.16 -12.10 -34.97
C ALA A 8 35.29 -10.92 -34.52
N ALA A 9 34.11 -10.83 -35.10
CA ALA A 9 33.08 -9.86 -34.77
C ALA A 9 32.18 -10.41 -33.65
N LEU A 10 31.90 -9.53 -32.68
CA LEU A 10 30.72 -9.45 -31.80
C LEU A 10 30.22 -10.73 -31.13
N SER A 11 30.26 -10.73 -29.79
CA SER A 11 29.10 -11.02 -28.93
C SER A 11 29.37 -10.52 -27.51
N GLY A 12 29.52 -9.20 -27.34
CA GLY A 12 29.41 -8.59 -26.02
C GLY A 12 27.92 -8.56 -25.68
N THR A 13 27.44 -9.54 -24.91
CA THR A 13 26.12 -9.51 -24.30
C THR A 13 26.07 -8.31 -23.36
N LEU A 14 25.55 -7.19 -23.83
CA LEU A 14 24.96 -6.18 -22.97
C LEU A 14 23.90 -6.90 -22.13
N ALA A 15 24.17 -7.05 -20.83
CA ALA A 15 23.22 -7.52 -19.85
C ALA A 15 22.10 -6.48 -19.74
N GLY A 16 21.19 -6.50 -20.71
CA GLY A 16 19.90 -5.86 -20.68
C GLY A 16 18.86 -6.90 -20.29
N CYS A 17 18.73 -7.16 -18.99
CA CYS A 17 17.60 -7.87 -18.37
C CYS A 17 17.51 -7.33 -16.94
N ALA A 18 16.42 -6.77 -16.43
CA ALA A 18 15.09 -6.63 -16.98
C ALA A 18 14.51 -5.34 -16.39
N SER A 19 13.92 -4.50 -17.23
CA SER A 19 12.85 -3.62 -16.76
C SER A 19 11.66 -4.51 -16.45
N SER A 20 11.63 -5.10 -15.25
CA SER A 20 10.40 -5.65 -14.70
C SER A 20 9.52 -4.46 -14.30
N GLY A 21 8.85 -3.88 -15.30
CA GLY A 21 7.59 -3.21 -15.06
C GLY A 21 6.66 -4.27 -14.47
N ALA A 22 6.60 -4.34 -13.14
CA ALA A 22 5.64 -5.16 -12.43
C ALA A 22 4.26 -4.52 -12.59
N SER A 23 3.71 -4.63 -13.79
CA SER A 23 2.27 -4.65 -14.01
C SER A 23 1.88 -6.12 -14.05
N SER A 24 1.58 -6.68 -12.88
CA SER A 24 0.80 -7.91 -12.82
C SER A 24 -0.60 -7.54 -12.34
N ASN A 25 -1.55 -7.67 -13.28
CA ASN A 25 -2.94 -7.86 -12.97
C ASN A 25 -3.12 -8.92 -11.87
N ILE A 26 -4.20 -8.77 -11.13
CA ILE A 26 -4.56 -9.55 -9.94
C ILE A 26 -4.65 -11.05 -10.30
N ASP A 27 -3.62 -11.81 -9.92
CA ASP A 27 -3.72 -13.26 -9.74
C ASP A 27 -3.47 -13.62 -8.26
N GLY A 28 -4.58 -13.81 -7.53
CA GLY A 28 -5.03 -15.16 -7.17
C GLY A 28 -4.26 -16.00 -6.14
N GLY A 29 -3.70 -15.42 -5.07
CA GLY A 29 -3.10 -16.24 -4.01
C GLY A 29 -2.91 -15.49 -2.70
N ALA A 30 -2.96 -16.24 -1.58
CA ALA A 30 -2.69 -15.68 -0.27
C ALA A 30 -1.25 -15.17 -0.17
N ILE A 31 -1.04 -14.01 0.45
CA ILE A 31 0.28 -13.42 0.68
C ILE A 31 0.63 -13.64 2.15
N ASN A 32 1.67 -14.43 2.40
CA ASN A 32 2.26 -14.54 3.74
C ASN A 32 3.38 -13.51 3.86
N GLY A 33 3.48 -12.82 4.99
CA GLY A 33 4.49 -11.79 5.20
C GLY A 33 5.94 -12.32 5.28
N PRO A 34 6.94 -11.43 5.45
CA PRO A 34 6.85 -9.98 5.34
C PRO A 34 6.76 -9.52 3.86
N ALA A 35 5.90 -8.54 3.57
CA ALA A 35 5.67 -8.07 2.21
C ALA A 35 5.30 -6.58 2.17
N ARG A 36 5.81 -5.84 1.18
CA ARG A 36 5.38 -4.46 0.91
C ARG A 36 4.23 -4.46 -0.08
N LEU A 37 3.05 -4.06 0.39
CA LEU A 37 1.84 -3.96 -0.40
C LEU A 37 1.63 -2.50 -0.81
N CYS A 38 1.61 -2.22 -2.10
CA CYS A 38 1.44 -0.86 -2.60
C CYS A 38 0.05 -0.66 -3.19
N PHE A 39 -0.60 0.43 -2.81
CA PHE A 39 -1.80 0.93 -3.45
C PHE A 39 -1.45 1.99 -4.52
N ASN A 40 -2.39 2.84 -4.93
CA ASN A 40 -2.11 3.96 -5.84
C ASN A 40 -1.31 5.06 -5.12
N GLU A 41 -1.73 5.44 -3.91
CA GLU A 41 -1.07 6.49 -3.12
C GLU A 41 -0.20 5.90 -2.02
N SER A 42 -0.75 5.00 -1.23
CA SER A 42 -0.15 4.51 0.00
C SER A 42 0.58 3.18 -0.18
N ALA A 43 1.44 2.84 0.78
CA ALA A 43 1.99 1.50 0.90
C ALA A 43 1.89 0.99 2.33
N PHE A 44 1.74 -0.33 2.49
CA PHE A 44 1.62 -1.01 3.76
C PHE A 44 2.63 -2.16 3.85
N MET A 45 3.39 -2.18 4.94
CA MET A 45 4.29 -3.27 5.28
C MET A 45 3.54 -4.33 6.08
N LEU A 46 3.26 -5.47 5.43
CA LEU A 46 2.74 -6.65 6.09
C LEU A 46 3.87 -7.28 6.93
N PRO A 47 3.72 -7.45 8.25
CA PRO A 47 4.73 -8.08 9.10
C PRO A 47 4.84 -9.59 8.84
N SER A 48 5.85 -10.25 9.41
CA SER A 48 6.12 -11.68 9.19
C SER A 48 4.99 -12.64 9.62
N ASN A 49 4.17 -12.24 10.60
CA ASN A 49 2.98 -12.96 11.05
C ASN A 49 1.69 -12.50 10.35
N GLY A 50 1.82 -11.72 9.27
CA GLY A 50 0.71 -11.20 8.49
C GLY A 50 0.33 -12.12 7.33
N LEU A 51 -0.96 -12.11 6.99
CA LEU A 51 -1.56 -12.88 5.90
C LEU A 51 -2.56 -11.99 5.14
N ILE A 52 -2.46 -11.94 3.81
CA ILE A 52 -3.54 -11.43 2.94
C ILE A 52 -4.23 -12.64 2.33
N VAL A 53 -5.53 -12.76 2.55
CA VAL A 53 -6.35 -13.88 2.06
C VAL A 53 -7.13 -13.54 0.81
N ASP A 54 -7.43 -12.26 0.62
CA ASP A 54 -8.20 -11.77 -0.50
C ASP A 54 -7.78 -10.34 -0.84
N ALA A 55 -7.80 -10.01 -2.13
CA ALA A 55 -7.52 -8.68 -2.62
C ALA A 55 -8.30 -8.42 -3.89
N ARG A 56 -8.89 -7.22 -3.98
CA ARG A 56 -9.67 -6.75 -5.10
C ARG A 56 -9.15 -5.40 -5.54
N SER A 57 -9.08 -5.19 -6.85
CA SER A 57 -9.01 -3.83 -7.39
C SER A 57 -10.13 -3.64 -8.39
N GLY A 58 -10.85 -2.54 -8.22
CA GLY A 58 -11.94 -2.11 -9.06
C GLY A 58 -11.58 -0.85 -9.82
N ARG A 59 -12.61 -0.20 -10.37
CA ARG A 59 -12.46 1.08 -11.03
C ARG A 59 -12.19 2.21 -10.02
N TYR A 60 -12.84 2.17 -8.87
CA TYR A 60 -12.82 3.30 -7.92
C TYR A 60 -12.09 2.98 -6.61
N ASP A 61 -11.69 1.73 -6.41
CA ASP A 61 -11.14 1.25 -5.15
C ASP A 61 -10.15 0.09 -5.32
N ALA A 62 -9.20 0.00 -4.41
CA ALA A 62 -8.36 -1.18 -4.18
C ALA A 62 -8.52 -1.60 -2.72
N THR A 63 -8.93 -2.86 -2.51
CA THR A 63 -9.22 -3.41 -1.19
C THR A 63 -8.40 -4.66 -0.96
N ILE A 64 -7.81 -4.79 0.23
CA ILE A 64 -7.19 -6.03 0.72
C ILE A 64 -7.89 -6.48 1.99
N ASN A 65 -8.04 -7.80 2.15
CA ASN A 65 -8.52 -8.45 3.36
C ASN A 65 -7.41 -9.37 3.88
N GLY A 66 -7.11 -9.25 5.17
CA GLY A 66 -6.03 -10.00 5.77
C GLY A 66 -6.12 -10.12 7.27
N SER A 67 -5.07 -10.69 7.85
CA SER A 67 -4.86 -10.73 9.27
C SER A 67 -3.40 -10.50 9.66
N ILE A 68 -3.19 -10.05 10.90
CA ILE A 68 -1.89 -10.03 11.57
C ILE A 68 -2.06 -10.79 12.88
N GLY A 69 -1.47 -11.98 12.98
CA GLY A 69 -1.80 -12.92 14.05
C GLY A 69 -3.30 -13.24 14.06
N LEU A 70 -3.96 -12.99 15.20
CA LEU A 70 -5.40 -13.25 15.39
C LEU A 70 -6.32 -12.12 14.91
N ILE A 71 -5.76 -11.04 14.38
CA ILE A 71 -6.49 -9.80 14.09
C ILE A 71 -6.80 -9.72 12.61
N SER A 72 -8.08 -9.69 12.26
CA SER A 72 -8.51 -9.46 10.88
C SER A 72 -8.70 -7.98 10.58
N PHE A 73 -8.34 -7.59 9.36
CA PHE A 73 -8.52 -6.24 8.84
C PHE A 73 -8.94 -6.26 7.36
N ARG A 74 -9.63 -5.19 6.97
CA ARG A 74 -9.90 -4.80 5.59
C ARG A 74 -9.37 -3.39 5.40
N MET A 75 -8.47 -3.22 4.44
CA MET A 75 -7.94 -1.93 4.07
C MET A 75 -8.35 -1.59 2.65
N THR A 76 -8.94 -0.41 2.46
CA THR A 76 -9.45 0.07 1.17
C THR A 76 -8.85 1.43 0.87
N GLU A 77 -8.23 1.56 -0.30
CA GLU A 77 -7.88 2.84 -0.94
C GLU A 77 -8.94 3.15 -2.00
N SER A 78 -9.50 4.36 -2.03
CA SER A 78 -10.56 4.72 -2.98
C SER A 78 -10.51 6.19 -3.38
N ARG A 79 -11.06 6.51 -4.57
CA ARG A 79 -11.31 7.90 -4.98
C ARG A 79 -12.51 8.53 -4.27
N ASP A 80 -13.49 7.71 -3.88
CA ASP A 80 -14.82 8.15 -3.47
C ASP A 80 -15.07 7.83 -1.99
N PHE A 81 -14.15 8.23 -1.12
CA PHE A 81 -14.35 8.01 0.30
C PHE A 81 -15.53 8.82 0.88
N VAL A 82 -16.02 8.32 2.01
CA VAL A 82 -17.04 8.96 2.86
C VAL A 82 -16.69 10.43 3.09
N PRO A 83 -17.66 11.34 2.97
CA PRO A 83 -17.37 12.76 3.06
C PRO A 83 -16.97 13.15 4.51
N PRO A 84 -16.10 14.16 4.68
CA PRO A 84 -15.37 14.43 5.94
C PRO A 84 -16.24 14.67 7.17
N GLU A 85 -17.50 15.04 6.99
CA GLU A 85 -18.49 15.25 8.05
C GLU A 85 -18.73 14.03 8.93
N ASN A 86 -18.34 12.82 8.48
CA ASN A 86 -18.48 11.59 9.25
C ASN A 86 -17.23 11.23 10.06
N TYR A 87 -16.19 12.07 10.04
CA TYR A 87 -14.98 11.85 10.82
C TYR A 87 -15.19 12.26 12.27
N GLY A 88 -14.98 11.30 13.16
CA GLY A 88 -15.00 11.48 14.60
C GLY A 88 -13.63 11.87 15.18
N PRO A 89 -13.38 11.55 16.46
CA PRO A 89 -12.16 11.93 17.15
C PRO A 89 -10.91 11.27 16.54
N VAL A 90 -9.78 11.95 16.69
CA VAL A 90 -8.44 11.40 16.41
C VAL A 90 -8.15 10.28 17.41
N VAL A 91 -7.68 9.15 16.91
CA VAL A 91 -7.28 7.98 17.73
C VAL A 91 -5.80 7.66 17.62
N TYR A 92 -5.13 8.12 16.56
CA TYR A 92 -3.70 7.97 16.36
C TYR A 92 -3.19 9.08 15.45
N GLU A 93 -1.97 9.54 15.67
CA GLU A 93 -1.39 10.67 14.94
C GLU A 93 0.13 10.53 14.84
N ARG A 94 0.67 10.85 13.66
CA ARG A 94 2.12 11.00 13.39
C ARG A 94 2.37 12.33 12.69
N ASP A 95 3.63 12.65 12.39
CA ASP A 95 3.99 13.88 11.67
C ASP A 95 3.38 13.97 10.26
N ASP A 96 3.24 12.82 9.59
CA ASP A 96 2.80 12.69 8.20
C ASP A 96 1.32 12.26 8.06
N MET A 97 0.66 11.89 9.15
CA MET A 97 -0.72 11.39 9.09
C MET A 97 -1.53 11.57 10.35
N VAL A 98 -2.85 11.51 10.21
CA VAL A 98 -3.81 11.44 11.30
C VAL A 98 -4.83 10.35 11.04
N VAL A 99 -5.22 9.64 12.09
CA VAL A 99 -6.20 8.55 12.03
C VAL A 99 -7.40 8.94 12.88
N ARG A 100 -8.57 8.98 12.24
CA ARG A 100 -9.86 9.36 12.87
C ARG A 100 -10.82 8.19 12.84
N ARG A 101 -11.70 8.10 13.84
CA ARG A 101 -12.85 7.16 13.76
C ARG A 101 -13.82 7.61 12.68
N VAL A 102 -14.50 6.66 12.03
CA VAL A 102 -15.55 6.95 11.05
C VAL A 102 -16.87 6.35 11.51
N GLY A 103 -17.91 7.17 11.57
CA GLY A 103 -19.22 6.77 12.06
C GLY A 103 -19.23 6.45 13.57
N GLU A 104 -20.28 5.77 14.02
CA GLU A 104 -20.49 5.46 15.45
C GLU A 104 -19.76 4.18 15.92
N GLY A 105 -19.19 3.41 14.99
CA GLY A 105 -18.49 2.15 15.28
C GLY A 105 -17.04 2.36 15.75
N ARG A 106 -16.52 1.44 16.59
CA ARG A 106 -15.10 1.43 17.02
C ARG A 106 -14.15 0.80 16.00
N THR A 107 -14.69 0.25 14.92
CA THR A 107 -14.01 -0.66 14.00
C THR A 107 -13.66 -0.04 12.65
N SER A 108 -14.05 1.21 12.40
CA SER A 108 -13.80 1.88 11.12
C SER A 108 -12.98 3.14 11.35
N LEU A 109 -11.87 3.25 10.61
CA LEU A 109 -10.89 4.31 10.72
C LEU A 109 -10.63 4.94 9.35
N ALA A 110 -10.51 6.27 9.35
CA ALA A 110 -10.01 7.06 8.23
C ALA A 110 -8.56 7.41 8.50
N VAL A 111 -7.67 7.08 7.55
CA VAL A 111 -6.25 7.44 7.60
C VAL A 111 -5.98 8.56 6.62
N LEU A 112 -5.67 9.75 7.13
CA LEU A 112 -5.49 10.96 6.35
C LEU A 112 -4.02 11.36 6.31
N ALA A 113 -3.49 11.63 5.12
CA ALA A 113 -2.19 12.27 4.95
C ALA A 113 -2.26 13.70 5.50
N LYS A 114 -1.26 14.08 6.30
CA LYS A 114 -1.00 15.49 6.60
C LYS A 114 -0.18 16.08 5.46
N THR A 115 -0.75 17.08 4.83
CA THR A 115 -0.17 17.75 3.68
C THR A 115 -0.08 19.25 3.97
N ARG A 116 0.82 19.94 3.28
CA ARG A 116 0.86 21.41 3.29
C ARG A 116 0.66 21.88 1.88
N ASP A 117 -0.38 22.69 1.67
CA ASP A 117 -0.62 23.38 0.41
C ASP A 117 -0.51 24.88 0.67
N ASN A 118 0.50 25.53 0.07
CA ASN A 118 0.81 26.95 0.30
C ASN A 118 0.94 27.36 1.78
N GLY A 119 1.53 26.50 2.60
CA GLY A 119 1.72 26.73 4.03
C GLY A 119 0.49 26.43 4.90
N ILE A 120 -0.65 26.08 4.29
CA ILE A 120 -1.87 25.68 4.99
C ILE A 120 -1.85 24.16 5.17
N ALA A 121 -1.97 23.71 6.43
CA ALA A 121 -2.11 22.29 6.72
C ALA A 121 -3.45 21.76 6.20
N ARG A 122 -3.40 20.65 5.46
CA ARG A 122 -4.57 19.94 4.92
C ARG A 122 -4.48 18.46 5.23
N GLU A 123 -5.61 17.87 5.57
CA GLU A 123 -5.78 16.43 5.72
C GLU A 123 -6.39 15.88 4.43
N GLU A 124 -5.69 14.97 3.76
CA GLU A 124 -6.14 14.31 2.53
C GLU A 124 -6.41 12.84 2.84
N LEU A 125 -7.65 12.35 2.64
CA LEU A 125 -7.96 10.97 2.96
C LEU A 125 -7.23 10.03 2.01
N LEU A 126 -6.49 9.08 2.59
CA LEU A 126 -5.78 8.05 1.83
C LEU A 126 -6.53 6.73 1.89
N LEU A 127 -6.87 6.26 3.10
CA LEU A 127 -7.31 4.90 3.31
C LEU A 127 -8.47 4.85 4.29
N ARG A 128 -9.38 3.91 4.05
CA ARG A 128 -10.30 3.41 5.06
C ARG A 128 -9.79 2.06 5.55
N LEU A 129 -9.78 1.90 6.87
CA LEU A 129 -9.45 0.65 7.53
C LEU A 129 -10.65 0.21 8.35
N ASP A 130 -11.25 -0.91 7.96
CA ASP A 130 -12.22 -1.61 8.79
C ASP A 130 -11.51 -2.77 9.49
N HIS A 131 -11.72 -2.93 10.79
CA HIS A 131 -10.96 -3.88 11.59
C HIS A 131 -11.79 -4.50 12.71
N ASN A 132 -11.40 -5.69 13.16
CA ASN A 132 -12.01 -6.33 14.33
C ASN A 132 -11.09 -6.34 15.56
N PHE A 133 -9.94 -5.65 15.54
CA PHE A 133 -9.12 -5.57 16.75
C PHE A 133 -9.84 -4.82 17.87
N GLY A 134 -9.80 -5.39 19.08
CA GLY A 134 -9.85 -4.60 20.31
C GLY A 134 -8.52 -3.86 20.46
N PHE A 135 -8.56 -2.67 21.07
CA PHE A 135 -7.37 -1.84 21.33
C PHE A 135 -6.29 -2.55 22.18
N ASP A 136 -6.59 -3.73 22.71
CA ASP A 136 -5.78 -4.50 23.64
C ASP A 136 -4.92 -5.60 22.97
N SER A 137 -4.97 -5.78 21.64
CA SER A 137 -4.38 -6.95 20.95
C SER A 137 -3.25 -6.65 19.94
N ILE A 138 -3.33 -5.51 19.24
CA ILE A 138 -2.21 -4.87 18.55
C ILE A 138 -2.29 -3.38 18.88
N SER A 139 -1.16 -2.77 19.22
CA SER A 139 -1.18 -1.33 19.42
C SER A 139 -1.46 -0.65 18.07
N MET A 140 -2.22 0.45 18.07
CA MET A 140 -2.39 1.25 16.86
C MET A 140 -1.04 1.70 16.30
N GLU A 141 -0.08 1.97 17.19
CA GLU A 141 1.29 2.29 16.82
C GLU A 141 1.96 1.18 16.00
N ASP A 142 1.90 -0.07 16.45
CA ASP A 142 2.50 -1.21 15.73
C ASP A 142 1.86 -1.40 14.35
N PHE A 143 0.52 -1.35 14.28
CA PHE A 143 -0.19 -1.51 13.01
C PHE A 143 0.17 -0.39 12.03
N PHE A 144 0.12 0.86 12.49
CA PHE A 144 0.33 2.03 11.65
C PHE A 144 1.81 2.34 11.38
N SER A 145 2.75 1.77 12.15
CA SER A 145 4.19 1.86 11.85
C SER A 145 4.54 1.28 10.48
N GLY A 146 3.81 0.27 10.03
CA GLY A 146 3.96 -0.32 8.70
C GLY A 146 3.36 0.50 7.57
N LEU A 147 2.60 1.56 7.88
CA LEU A 147 1.97 2.40 6.87
C LEU A 147 2.90 3.53 6.42
N ASP A 148 3.14 3.57 5.11
CA ASP A 148 3.91 4.57 4.40
C ASP A 148 2.96 5.42 3.56
N VAL A 149 2.67 6.62 4.08
CA VAL A 149 1.83 7.60 3.42
C VAL A 149 2.56 8.14 2.19
N ARG A 150 1.98 7.91 1.00
CA ARG A 150 2.57 8.24 -0.32
C ARG A 150 3.71 7.33 -0.78
N GLY A 151 4.00 6.26 -0.04
CA GLY A 151 5.09 5.33 -0.31
C GLY A 151 5.05 4.63 -1.66
N ALA A 152 3.85 4.42 -2.22
CA ALA A 152 3.70 3.80 -3.54
C ALA A 152 4.05 4.76 -4.69
N ARG A 153 3.83 6.07 -4.50
CA ARG A 153 4.23 7.10 -5.48
C ARG A 153 5.74 7.34 -5.47
N THR A 154 6.36 7.37 -4.30
CA THR A 154 7.77 7.75 -4.16
C THR A 154 8.73 6.60 -4.45
N ASN A 155 8.38 5.36 -4.10
CA ASN A 155 9.26 4.19 -4.25
C ASN A 155 8.53 2.95 -4.83
N PRO A 156 7.96 3.04 -6.06
CA PRO A 156 7.19 1.95 -6.64
C PRO A 156 7.99 0.66 -6.89
N GLN A 157 9.32 0.75 -6.98
CA GLN A 157 10.21 -0.41 -7.20
C GLN A 157 10.34 -1.31 -5.96
N THR A 158 9.89 -0.84 -4.79
CA THR A 158 9.99 -1.59 -3.52
C THR A 158 8.77 -2.47 -3.25
N CYS A 159 7.76 -2.43 -4.12
CA CYS A 159 6.50 -3.13 -3.93
C CYS A 159 6.64 -4.63 -4.19
N THR A 160 6.36 -5.46 -3.18
CA THR A 160 6.22 -6.91 -3.34
C THR A 160 4.97 -7.23 -4.15
N ARG A 161 3.87 -6.53 -3.87
CA ARG A 161 2.60 -6.61 -4.61
C ARG A 161 2.03 -5.21 -4.79
N ARG A 162 1.34 -5.00 -5.91
CA ARG A 162 0.68 -3.73 -6.23
C ARG A 162 -0.82 -3.96 -6.46
N PHE A 163 -1.64 -3.11 -5.87
CA PHE A 163 -3.08 -3.08 -6.01
C PHE A 163 -3.46 -1.70 -6.54
N THR A 164 -4.05 -1.64 -7.74
CA THR A 164 -4.33 -0.35 -8.38
C THR A 164 -5.76 -0.29 -8.85
N TYR A 165 -6.40 0.87 -8.68
CA TYR A 165 -7.72 1.14 -9.26
C TYR A 165 -7.63 2.13 -10.43
N GLY A 166 -8.53 1.97 -11.39
CA GLY A 166 -8.52 2.58 -12.73
C GLY A 166 -9.10 4.00 -12.83
#